data_AF-A0A1W1HL28-F1
#
_entry.id   AF-A0A1W1HL28-F1
#
_cell.length_a   1.000
_cell.length_b   1.000
_cell.length_c   1.000
_cell.angle_alpha   90.00
_cell.angle_beta   90.00
_cell.angle_gamma   90.00
#
_symmetry.space_group_name_H-M   'P 1'
#
loop_
_entity.id
_entity.type
_entity.pdbx_description
1 polymer ?
#
loop_
_entity_poly.entity_id
_entity_poly.type
_entity_poly.pdbx_seq_one_letter_code
_entity_poly.pdbx_strand_id
1 'polypeptide(L)'
;MPYTREMFVKENYPEHYGQFLLGKQEGWQEGRQEGEQNGLQKGELTGKIQMLQQFLKQPVSPKQELLLKNIDELQNIYNILEKEWQQVQN
;
A
#
# COMPACT_ATOMS: atom_id res chain seq x y z
N MET A 1 34.21 7.49 0.58
CA MET A 1 33.12 6.59 0.15
C MET A 1 33.26 5.30 0.93
N PRO A 2 32.23 4.82 1.64
CA PRO A 2 32.29 3.51 2.30
C PRO A 2 32.40 2.40 1.25
N TYR A 3 33.17 1.36 1.56
CA TYR A 3 33.27 0.17 0.73
C TYR A 3 31.93 -0.56 0.73
N THR A 4 31.29 -0.67 -0.43
CA THR A 4 29.94 -1.22 -0.54
C THR A 4 29.97 -2.68 -0.93
N ARG A 5 28.88 -3.41 -0.62
CA ARG A 5 28.68 -4.79 -1.07
C ARG A 5 28.76 -4.92 -2.59
N GLU A 6 28.34 -3.88 -3.31
CA GLU A 6 28.46 -3.82 -4.78
C GLU A 6 29.92 -3.73 -5.25
N MET A 7 30.74 -2.91 -4.58
CA MET A 7 32.19 -2.82 -4.86
C MET A 7 32.89 -4.16 -4.60
N PHE A 8 32.56 -4.82 -3.48
CA PHE A 8 33.08 -6.15 -3.15
C PHE A 8 32.79 -7.19 -4.22
N VAL A 9 31.54 -7.28 -4.69
CA VAL A 9 31.14 -8.25 -5.72
C VAL A 9 31.81 -7.91 -7.06
N LYS A 10 31.90 -6.63 -7.42
CA LYS A 10 32.55 -6.19 -8.67
C LYS A 10 34.03 -6.54 -8.72
N GLU A 11 34.74 -6.41 -7.60
CA GLU A 11 36.18 -6.66 -7.50
C GLU A 11 36.53 -8.15 -7.34
N ASN A 12 35.73 -8.91 -6.58
CA ASN A 12 36.05 -10.30 -6.24
C ASN A 12 35.33 -11.34 -7.11
N TYR A 13 34.20 -10.97 -7.74
CA TYR A 13 33.34 -11.88 -8.51
C TYR A 13 32.77 -11.18 -9.76
N PRO A 14 33.63 -10.71 -10.68
CA PRO A 14 33.20 -9.93 -11.85
C PRO A 14 32.22 -10.69 -12.75
N GLU A 15 32.32 -12.02 -12.83
CA GLU A 15 31.38 -12.86 -13.59
C GLU A 15 29.95 -12.88 -13.00
N HIS A 16 29.82 -12.69 -11.68
CA HIS A 16 28.53 -12.68 -10.98
C HIS A 16 27.96 -11.26 -10.79
N TYR A 17 28.73 -10.22 -11.13
CA TYR A 17 28.31 -8.83 -10.99
C TYR A 17 27.02 -8.52 -11.76
N GLY A 18 26.84 -9.11 -12.94
CA GLY A 18 25.61 -8.98 -13.73
C GLY A 18 24.38 -9.52 -13.01
N GLN A 19 24.49 -10.68 -12.37
CA GLN A 19 23.39 -11.30 -11.59
C GLN A 19 23.08 -10.48 -10.33
N PHE A 20 24.11 -9.93 -9.68
CA PHE A 20 23.93 -9.06 -8.51
C PHE A 20 23.14 -7.78 -8.85
N LEU A 21 23.45 -7.15 -9.98
CA LEU A 21 22.71 -5.97 -10.44
C LEU A 21 21.27 -6.30 -10.81
N LEU A 22 21.06 -7.44 -11.47
CA LEU A 22 19.73 -7.91 -11.85
C LEU A 22 18.85 -8.14 -10.62
N GLY A 23 19.33 -8.90 -9.62
CA GLY A 23 18.57 -9.17 -8.40
C GLY A 23 18.27 -7.90 -7.59
N LYS A 24 19.17 -6.90 -7.62
CA LYS A 24 18.88 -5.58 -7.03
C LYS A 24 17.74 -4.90 -7.79
N GLN A 25 17.80 -4.86 -9.12
CA GLN A 25 16.78 -4.24 -9.96
C GLN A 25 15.41 -4.90 -9.79
N GLU A 26 15.36 -6.24 -9.76
CA GLU A 26 14.14 -7.01 -9.51
C GLU A 26 13.53 -6.65 -8.15
N GLY A 27 14.32 -6.67 -7.07
CA GLY A 27 13.84 -6.29 -5.75
C GLY A 27 13.32 -4.85 -5.66
N TRP A 28 13.90 -3.90 -6.42
CA TRP A 28 13.36 -2.54 -6.52
C TRP A 28 12.04 -2.48 -7.29
N GLN A 29 11.90 -3.29 -8.35
CA GLN A 29 10.66 -3.35 -9.12
C GLN A 29 9.53 -3.99 -8.33
N GLU A 30 9.79 -5.12 -7.66
CA GLU A 30 8.83 -5.82 -6.81
C GLU A 30 8.34 -4.90 -5.67
N GLY A 31 9.26 -4.30 -4.92
CA GLY A 31 8.90 -3.39 -3.83
C GLY A 31 8.12 -2.16 -4.31
N ARG A 32 8.39 -1.67 -5.53
CA ARG A 32 7.61 -0.58 -6.13
C ARG A 32 6.20 -1.02 -6.52
N GLN A 33 6.06 -2.18 -7.15
CA GLN A 33 4.76 -2.72 -7.55
C GLN A 33 3.89 -3.01 -6.33
N GLU A 34 4.44 -3.67 -5.30
CA GLU A 34 3.72 -3.93 -4.04
C GLU A 34 3.33 -2.61 -3.34
N GLY A 35 4.24 -1.64 -3.31
CA GLY A 35 3.95 -0.32 -2.75
C GLY A 35 2.84 0.43 -3.48
N GLU A 36 2.83 0.38 -4.81
CA GLU A 36 1.81 1.02 -5.65
C GLU A 36 0.45 0.32 -5.49
N GLN A 37 0.41 -1.01 -5.52
CA GLN A 37 -0.81 -1.78 -5.35
C GLN A 37 -1.45 -1.56 -3.98
N ASN A 38 -0.64 -1.63 -2.91
CA ASN A 38 -1.11 -1.38 -1.55
C ASN A 38 -1.57 0.07 -1.35
N GLY A 39 -0.85 1.03 -1.96
CA GLY A 39 -1.21 2.45 -1.93
C GLY A 39 -2.54 2.74 -2.62
N LEU A 40 -2.75 2.16 -3.81
CA LEU A 40 -4.01 2.29 -4.56
C LEU A 40 -5.18 1.68 -3.79
N GLN A 41 -5.01 0.46 -3.26
CA GLN A 41 -6.08 -0.23 -2.52
C GLN A 41 -6.47 0.54 -1.25
N LYS A 42 -5.49 1.01 -0.46
CA LYS A 42 -5.75 1.86 0.71
C LYS A 42 -6.44 3.16 0.33
N GLY A 43 -6.00 3.80 -0.75
CA GLY A 43 -6.57 5.05 -1.25
C GLY A 43 -8.04 4.88 -1.65
N GLU A 44 -8.35 3.81 -2.38
CA GLU A 44 -9.71 3.51 -2.83
C GLU A 44 -10.65 3.23 -1.66
N LEU A 45 -10.25 2.36 -0.73
CA LEU A 45 -11.04 2.04 0.47
C LEU A 45 -11.32 3.29 1.31
N THR A 46 -10.30 4.12 1.51
CA THR A 46 -10.44 5.38 2.26
C THR A 46 -11.46 6.31 1.61
N GLY A 47 -11.43 6.45 0.28
CA GLY A 47 -12.40 7.26 -0.46
C GLY A 47 -13.83 6.71 -0.35
N LYS A 48 -14.00 5.40 -0.52
CA LYS A 48 -15.30 4.73 -0.39
C LYS A 48 -15.90 4.89 1.00
N ILE A 49 -15.10 4.73 2.06
CA ILE A 49 -15.51 4.94 3.46
C ILE A 49 -15.99 6.37 3.67
N GLN A 50 -15.22 7.38 3.24
CA GLN A 50 -15.61 8.77 3.41
C GLN A 50 -16.92 9.11 2.66
N MET A 51 -17.11 8.57 1.45
CA MET A 51 -18.36 8.73 0.72
C MET A 51 -19.54 8.11 1.48
N LEU A 52 -19.41 6.87 1.97
CA LEU A 52 -20.48 6.21 2.73
C LEU A 52 -20.80 6.96 4.03
N GLN A 53 -19.80 7.46 4.76
CA GLN A 53 -20.01 8.29 5.94
C GLN A 53 -20.80 9.57 5.62
N GLN A 54 -20.50 10.22 4.49
CA GLN A 54 -21.26 11.38 4.01
C GLN A 54 -22.71 11.04 3.70
N PHE A 55 -22.96 9.94 2.99
CA PHE A 55 -24.32 9.49 2.65
C PHE A 55 -25.13 9.13 3.89
N LEU A 56 -24.50 8.50 4.87
CA LEU A 56 -25.10 8.13 6.16
C LEU A 56 -25.21 9.30 7.15
N LYS A 57 -24.75 10.51 6.77
CA LYS A 57 -24.66 11.70 7.66
C LYS A 57 -23.88 11.43 8.95
N GLN A 58 -22.94 10.49 8.91
CA GLN A 58 -22.02 10.19 10.00
C GLN A 58 -20.83 11.16 9.98
N PRO A 59 -20.13 11.35 11.11
CA PRO A 59 -18.89 12.12 11.12
C PRO A 59 -17.87 11.49 10.17
N VAL A 60 -17.43 12.26 9.18
CA VAL A 60 -16.42 11.81 8.21
C VAL A 60 -15.07 11.72 8.88
N SER A 61 -14.48 10.53 8.91
CA SER A 61 -13.15 10.32 9.47
C SER A 61 -12.10 11.00 8.57
N PRO A 62 -11.16 11.77 9.14
CA PRO A 62 -10.13 12.43 8.36
C PRO A 62 -9.23 11.39 7.66
N LYS A 63 -8.84 11.73 6.43
CA LYS A 63 -8.07 10.82 5.55
C LYS A 63 -6.78 10.32 6.23
N GLN A 64 -6.13 11.16 7.03
CA GLN A 64 -4.91 10.81 7.76
C GLN A 64 -5.15 9.68 8.76
N GLU A 65 -6.25 9.70 9.51
CA GLU A 65 -6.59 8.64 10.46
C GLU A 65 -6.96 7.32 9.76
N LEU A 66 -7.61 7.40 8.60
CA LEU A 66 -7.92 6.22 7.78
C LEU A 66 -6.65 5.62 7.17
N LEU A 67 -5.70 6.44 6.72
CA LEU A 67 -4.43 5.96 6.15
C LEU A 67 -3.53 5.26 7.18
N LEU A 68 -3.63 5.67 8.45
CA LEU A 68 -2.93 5.03 9.57
C LEU A 68 -3.46 3.61 9.87
N LYS A 69 -4.69 3.30 9.45
CA LYS A 69 -5.29 1.96 9.62
C LYS A 69 -4.76 0.97 8.59
N ASN A 70 -4.82 -0.31 8.93
CA ASN A 70 -4.49 -1.39 8.00
C ASN A 70 -5.62 -1.62 6.99
N ILE A 71 -5.29 -2.28 5.87
CA ILE A 71 -6.27 -2.57 4.80
C ILE A 71 -7.45 -3.38 5.37
N ASP A 72 -7.18 -4.39 6.20
CA ASP A 72 -8.20 -5.20 6.87
C ASP A 72 -9.16 -4.35 7.74
N GLU A 73 -8.62 -3.41 8.51
CA GLU A 73 -9.43 -2.53 9.34
C GLU A 73 -10.29 -1.60 8.48
N LEU A 74 -9.72 -1.03 7.41
CA LEU A 74 -10.47 -0.21 6.46
C LEU A 74 -11.59 -1.01 5.80
N GLN A 75 -11.32 -2.25 5.43
CA GLN A 75 -12.30 -3.13 4.80
C GLN A 75 -13.43 -3.50 5.77
N ASN A 76 -13.12 -3.74 7.04
CA ASN A 76 -14.13 -3.97 8.08
C ASN A 76 -15.01 -2.74 8.29
N ILE A 77 -14.42 -1.54 8.37
CA ILE A 77 -15.16 -0.27 8.46
C ILE A 77 -16.07 -0.09 7.25
N TYR A 78 -15.55 -0.34 6.04
CA TYR A 78 -16.33 -0.27 4.81
C TYR A 78 -17.53 -1.23 4.83
N ASN A 79 -17.34 -2.50 5.23
CA ASN A 79 -18.41 -3.49 5.30
C ASN A 79 -19.52 -3.10 6.30
N ILE A 80 -19.13 -2.53 7.44
CA ILE A 80 -20.09 -2.05 8.45
C ILE A 80 -20.93 -0.90 7.86
N LEU A 81 -20.28 0.10 7.27
CA LEU A 81 -20.94 1.25 6.65
C LEU A 81 -21.83 0.85 5.47
N GLU A 82 -21.36 -0.08 4.63
CA GLU A 82 -22.13 -0.59 3.50
C GLU A 82 -23.41 -1.28 4.00
N LYS A 83 -23.31 -2.08 5.06
CA LYS A 83 -24.47 -2.76 5.67
C LYS A 83 -25.46 -1.76 6.26
N GLU A 84 -24.99 -0.72 6.95
CA GLU A 84 -25.85 0.35 7.46
C GLU A 84 -26.53 1.11 6.32
N TRP A 85 -25.81 1.41 5.23
CA TRP A 85 -26.37 2.09 4.07
C TRP A 85 -27.46 1.27 3.39
N GLN A 86 -27.27 -0.04 3.24
CA GLN A 86 -28.30 -0.95 2.72
C GLN A 86 -29.54 -1.01 3.61
N GLN A 87 -29.38 -0.94 4.93
CA GLN A 87 -30.50 -0.91 5.88
C GLN A 87 -31.30 0.39 5.82
N VAL A 88 -30.67 1.52 5.51
CA VAL A 88 -31.32 2.83 5.40
C VAL A 88 -32.05 3.02 4.05
N GLN A 89 -31.68 2.25 3.02
CA GLN A 89 -32.32 2.29 1.69
C GLN A 89 -33.53 1.35 1.55
N ASN A 90 -33.73 0.41 2.50
CA ASN A 90 -34.92 -0.46 2.59
C ASN A 90 -35.99 0.14 3.51
#